data_AF-A0A915UT83-F1
#
_entry.id   AF-A0A915UT83-F1
#
_cell.length_a   1.000
_cell.length_b   1.000
_cell.length_c   1.000
_cell.angle_alpha   90.00
_cell.angle_beta   90.00
_cell.angle_gamma   90.00
#
_symmetry.space_group_name_H-M   'P 1'
#
loop_
_entity.id
_entity.type
_entity.pdbx_description
1 polymer ?
#
loop_
_entity_poly.entity_id
_entity_poly.type
_entity_poly.pdbx_seq_one_letter_code
_entity_poly.pdbx_strand_id
1 'polypeptide(L)'
;MDRMTHEKLYRGVYARLSGEPARAFDAYLLYRDTLSVNAVCRELGVSPEQVERWRHDFHWDKRVRFYLAEVRQRGMALSRERLMAGAVEAVRLLHGVVVDETAPVRERTRCAEMLLTMVGYFNAK
;
A
#
# COMPACT_ATOMS: atom_id res chain seq x y z
N MET A 1 -14.99 18.42 22.96
CA MET A 1 -14.79 17.43 21.89
C MET A 1 -13.29 17.15 21.83
N ASP A 2 -12.83 16.09 22.50
CA ASP A 2 -11.40 15.81 22.67
C ASP A 2 -10.77 15.50 21.29
N ARG A 3 -9.76 16.27 20.87
CA ARG A 3 -9.11 16.06 19.57
C ARG A 3 -8.18 14.86 19.71
N MET A 4 -8.53 13.73 19.10
CA MET A 4 -7.57 12.63 18.90
C MET A 4 -6.30 13.14 18.22
N THR A 5 -5.18 13.07 18.94
CA THR A 5 -3.85 13.41 18.45
C THR A 5 -3.38 12.41 17.38
N HIS A 6 -2.43 12.82 16.53
CA HIS A 6 -1.86 11.96 15.49
C HIS A 6 -1.25 10.67 16.08
N GLU A 7 -0.57 10.78 17.22
CA GLU A 7 0.01 9.63 17.92
C GLU A 7 -1.07 8.66 18.45
N LYS A 8 -2.16 9.18 19.05
CA LYS A 8 -3.29 8.35 19.49
C LYS A 8 -3.97 7.66 18.32
N LEU A 9 -4.06 8.31 17.15
CA LEU A 9 -4.58 7.69 15.92
C LEU A 9 -3.66 6.57 15.44
N TYR A 10 -2.36 6.84 15.33
CA TYR A 10 -1.38 5.87 14.90
C TYR A 10 -1.42 4.61 15.76
N ARG A 11 -1.32 4.76 17.09
CA ARG A 11 -1.42 3.62 18.01
C ARG A 11 -2.80 2.96 17.94
N GLY A 12 -3.86 3.76 17.90
CA GLY A 12 -5.24 3.27 17.83
C GLY A 12 -5.53 2.42 16.59
N VAL A 13 -4.79 2.55 15.51
CA VAL A 13 -4.95 1.68 14.33
C VAL A 13 -4.48 0.24 14.60
N TYR A 14 -3.47 0.08 15.45
CA TYR A 14 -2.81 -1.21 15.69
C TYR A 14 -3.01 -1.76 17.10
N ALA A 15 -3.54 -0.95 18.01
CA ALA A 15 -3.74 -1.29 19.41
C ALA A 15 -5.04 -0.70 19.96
N ARG A 16 -5.53 -1.32 21.03
CA ARG A 16 -6.71 -0.89 21.78
C ARG A 16 -6.54 0.52 22.32
N LEU A 17 -7.59 1.33 22.21
CA LEU A 17 -7.67 2.61 22.92
C LEU A 17 -7.96 2.39 24.42
N SER A 18 -7.58 3.37 25.24
CA SER A 18 -7.94 3.35 26.67
C SER A 18 -9.46 3.37 26.82
N GLY A 19 -10.00 2.44 27.59
CA GLY A 19 -11.45 2.28 27.76
C GLY A 19 -12.16 1.53 26.62
N GLU A 20 -11.44 1.13 25.56
CA GLU A 20 -12.00 0.28 24.51
C GLU A 20 -12.10 -1.17 24.97
N PRO A 21 -13.32 -1.76 25.02
CA PRO A 21 -13.50 -3.18 25.31
C PRO A 21 -12.75 -4.03 24.28
N ALA A 22 -12.20 -5.17 24.70
CA ALA A 22 -11.50 -6.09 23.79
C ALA A 22 -12.38 -6.47 22.58
N ARG A 23 -13.63 -6.84 22.85
CA ARG A 23 -14.62 -7.20 21.81
C ARG A 23 -14.91 -6.05 20.82
N ALA A 24 -14.86 -4.80 21.29
CA ALA A 24 -15.01 -3.64 20.40
C ALA A 24 -13.77 -3.49 19.50
N PHE A 25 -12.57 -3.73 20.03
CA PHE A 25 -11.36 -3.70 19.22
C PHE A 25 -11.27 -4.85 18.22
N ASP A 26 -11.70 -6.06 18.59
CA ASP A 26 -11.79 -7.19 17.65
C ASP A 26 -12.76 -6.88 16.51
N ALA A 27 -13.92 -6.27 16.84
CA ALA A 27 -14.87 -5.76 15.87
C ALA A 27 -14.29 -4.65 14.99
N TYR A 28 -13.48 -3.75 15.56
CA TYR A 28 -12.76 -2.72 14.81
C TYR A 28 -11.80 -3.33 13.78
N LEU A 29 -11.01 -4.35 14.15
CA LEU A 29 -10.07 -4.99 13.23
C LEU A 29 -10.81 -5.60 12.03
N LEU A 30 -11.92 -6.30 12.30
CA LEU A 30 -12.75 -6.88 11.25
C LEU A 30 -13.42 -5.79 10.39
N TYR A 31 -13.92 -4.71 11.01
CA TYR A 31 -14.49 -3.57 10.29
C TYR A 31 -13.44 -2.87 9.41
N ARG A 32 -12.22 -2.68 9.91
CA ARG A 32 -11.12 -2.05 9.16
C ARG A 32 -10.78 -2.84 7.89
N ASP A 33 -10.81 -4.17 7.99
CA ASP A 33 -10.40 -5.05 6.90
C ASP A 33 -11.54 -5.29 5.88
N THR A 34 -12.81 -5.19 6.30
CA THR A 34 -13.98 -5.46 5.45
C THR A 34 -14.80 -4.23 5.06
N LEU A 35 -14.64 -3.12 5.80
CA LEU A 35 -15.46 -1.91 5.75
C LEU A 35 -16.97 -2.17 5.90
N SER A 36 -17.34 -3.26 6.57
CA SER A 36 -18.72 -3.76 6.60
C SER A 36 -19.20 -4.05 8.02
N VAL A 37 -20.18 -3.29 8.49
CA VAL A 37 -20.88 -3.55 9.75
C VAL A 37 -21.59 -4.90 9.72
N ASN A 38 -22.19 -5.27 8.59
CA ASN A 38 -22.87 -6.56 8.45
C ASN A 38 -21.90 -7.74 8.61
N ALA A 39 -20.68 -7.62 8.09
CA ALA A 39 -19.65 -8.63 8.31
C ALA A 39 -19.31 -8.74 9.80
N VAL A 40 -19.12 -7.61 10.48
CA VAL A 40 -18.86 -7.58 11.94
C VAL A 40 -19.98 -8.26 12.73
N CYS A 41 -21.23 -7.90 12.45
CA CYS A 41 -22.40 -8.48 13.13
C CYS A 41 -22.49 -9.99 12.92
N ARG A 42 -22.27 -10.46 11.69
CA ARG A 42 -22.32 -11.89 11.35
C ARG A 42 -21.22 -12.70 12.02
N GLU A 43 -19.97 -12.22 11.96
CA GLU A 43 -18.83 -12.99 12.48
C GLU A 43 -18.75 -12.96 14.02
N LEU A 44 -19.15 -11.85 14.65
CA LEU A 44 -18.99 -11.67 16.10
C LEU A 44 -20.29 -11.80 16.90
N GLY A 45 -21.43 -12.02 16.23
CA GLY A 45 -22.74 -12.14 16.87
C GLY A 45 -23.11 -10.91 17.71
N VAL A 46 -22.79 -9.72 17.21
CA VAL A 46 -23.08 -8.42 17.84
C VAL A 46 -24.18 -7.69 17.06
N SER A 47 -24.97 -6.86 17.74
CA SER A 47 -26.04 -6.11 17.06
C SER A 47 -25.47 -4.93 16.26
N PRO A 48 -26.12 -4.53 15.14
CA PRO A 48 -25.69 -3.37 14.36
C PRO A 48 -25.60 -2.09 15.18
N GLU A 49 -26.54 -1.86 16.11
CA GLU A 49 -26.56 -0.66 16.96
C GLU A 49 -25.37 -0.61 17.90
N GLN A 50 -24.93 -1.76 18.40
CA GLN A 50 -23.74 -1.87 19.23
C GLN A 50 -22.48 -1.57 18.43
N VAL A 51 -22.39 -2.09 17.19
CA VAL A 51 -21.26 -1.82 16.30
C VAL A 51 -21.19 -0.33 15.95
N GLU A 52 -22.30 0.30 15.58
CA GLU A 52 -22.34 1.73 15.27
C GLU A 52 -21.97 2.60 16.48
N ARG A 53 -22.40 2.21 17.68
CA ARG A 53 -21.98 2.88 18.92
C ARG A 53 -20.47 2.81 19.11
N TRP A 54 -19.87 1.62 19.00
CA TRP A 54 -18.41 1.49 19.11
C TRP A 54 -17.67 2.26 18.02
N ARG A 55 -18.18 2.23 16.78
CA ARG A 55 -17.63 2.95 15.64
C ARG A 55 -17.55 4.46 15.91
N HIS A 56 -18.60 5.00 16.52
CA HIS A 56 -18.66 6.39 16.95
C HIS A 56 -17.71 6.66 18.13
N ASP A 57 -17.88 5.94 19.24
CA ASP A 57 -17.22 6.20 20.52
C ASP A 57 -15.69 6.02 20.45
N PHE A 58 -15.22 5.08 19.63
CA PHE A 58 -13.79 4.79 19.44
C PHE A 58 -13.26 5.26 18.08
N HIS A 59 -14.00 6.13 17.41
CA HIS A 59 -13.58 6.86 16.20
C HIS A 59 -13.04 5.95 15.07
N TRP A 60 -13.71 4.83 14.82
CA TRP A 60 -13.23 3.82 13.88
C TRP A 60 -13.02 4.40 12.48
N ASP A 61 -13.93 5.21 11.96
CA ASP A 61 -13.79 5.81 10.62
C ASP A 61 -12.52 6.66 10.47
N LYS A 62 -12.12 7.35 11.54
CA LYS A 62 -10.90 8.16 11.53
C LYS A 62 -9.66 7.25 11.55
N ARG A 63 -9.68 6.19 12.35
CA ARG A 63 -8.61 5.19 12.42
C ARG A 63 -8.48 4.42 11.10
N VAL A 64 -9.59 3.96 10.50
CA VAL A 64 -9.60 3.26 9.22
C VAL A 64 -9.05 4.14 8.10
N ARG A 65 -9.47 5.41 8.00
CA ARG A 65 -8.89 6.34 7.01
C ARG A 65 -7.38 6.50 7.17
N PHE A 66 -6.92 6.60 8.42
CA PHE A 66 -5.49 6.68 8.72
C PHE A 66 -4.74 5.41 8.28
N TYR A 67 -5.28 4.24 8.62
CA TYR A 67 -4.74 2.93 8.19
C TYR A 67 -4.62 2.83 6.67
N LEU A 68 -5.70 3.12 5.93
CA LEU A 68 -5.70 3.03 4.48
C LEU A 68 -4.70 3.98 3.82
N ALA A 69 -4.54 5.19 4.37
CA ALA A 69 -3.54 6.14 3.90
C ALA A 69 -2.11 5.60 4.11
N GLU A 70 -1.83 5.03 5.27
CA GLU A 70 -0.53 4.44 5.59
C GLU A 70 -0.22 3.22 4.70
N VAL A 71 -1.18 2.30 4.53
CA VAL A 71 -1.04 1.14 3.64
C VAL A 71 -0.78 1.58 2.21
N ARG A 72 -1.50 2.59 1.72
CA ARG A 72 -1.27 3.16 0.38
C ARG A 72 0.14 3.72 0.24
N GLN A 73 0.60 4.50 1.22
CA GLN A 73 1.94 5.08 1.19
C GLN A 73 3.03 4.01 1.20
N ARG A 74 2.90 2.97 2.04
CA ARG A 74 3.82 1.83 2.06
C ARG A 74 3.80 1.06 0.74
N GLY A 75 2.62 0.81 0.16
CA GLY A 75 2.47 0.16 -1.14
C GLY A 75 3.11 0.95 -2.28
N MET A 76 3.00 2.28 -2.25
CA MET A 76 3.68 3.17 -3.21
C MET A 76 5.21 3.12 -3.04
N ALA A 77 5.71 3.12 -1.80
CA ALA A 77 7.15 3.03 -1.54
C ALA A 77 7.74 1.71 -2.07
N LEU A 78 7.09 0.57 -1.79
CA LEU A 78 7.51 -0.74 -2.29
C LEU A 78 7.45 -0.83 -3.81
N SER A 79 6.39 -0.29 -4.42
CA SER A 79 6.28 -0.21 -5.89
C SER A 79 7.42 0.61 -6.48
N ARG A 80 7.76 1.75 -5.86
CA ARG A 80 8.86 2.61 -6.28
C ARG A 80 10.21 1.88 -6.17
N GLU A 81 10.48 1.19 -5.07
CA GLU A 81 11.71 0.40 -4.91
C GLU A 81 11.85 -0.66 -5.99
N ARG A 82 10.78 -1.41 -6.29
CA ARG A 82 10.77 -2.42 -7.35
C ARG A 82 11.01 -1.83 -8.73
N LEU A 83 10.36 -0.70 -9.04
CA LEU A 83 10.56 0.01 -10.29
C LEU A 83 11.99 0.54 -10.43
N MET A 84 12.56 1.09 -9.36
CA MET A 84 13.94 1.58 -9.35
C MET A 84 14.95 0.44 -9.51
N ALA A 85 14.74 -0.69 -8.84
CA ALA A 85 15.59 -1.87 -9.03
C ALA A 85 15.57 -2.37 -10.48
N GLY A 86 14.38 -2.46 -11.10
CA GLY A 86 14.26 -2.81 -12.51
C GLY A 86 14.91 -1.79 -13.45
N ALA A 87 14.77 -0.50 -13.17
CA ALA A 87 15.39 0.56 -13.96
C ALA A 87 16.92 0.53 -13.90
N VAL A 88 17.50 0.28 -12.71
CA VAL A 88 18.95 0.16 -12.55
C VAL A 88 19.50 -1.01 -13.35
N GLU A 89 18.84 -2.18 -13.31
CA GLU A 89 19.29 -3.34 -14.09
C GLU A 89 19.14 -3.10 -15.60
N ALA A 90 18.06 -2.44 -16.03
CA ALA A 90 17.87 -2.07 -17.43
C ALA A 90 18.98 -1.11 -17.93
N VAL A 91 19.36 -0.10 -17.14
CA VAL A 91 20.46 0.82 -17.46
C VAL A 91 21.79 0.07 -17.51
N ARG A 92 22.03 -0.88 -16.59
CA ARG A 92 23.25 -1.70 -16.57
C ARG A 92 23.36 -2.58 -17.82
N LEU A 93 22.28 -3.22 -18.25
CA LEU A 93 22.23 -4.02 -19.47
C LEU A 93 22.45 -3.15 -20.73
N LEU A 94 21.78 -2.01 -20.81
CA LEU A 94 21.96 -1.03 -21.90
C LEU A 94 23.40 -0.54 -21.99
N HIS A 95 24.01 -0.20 -20.85
CA HIS A 95 25.40 0.20 -20.80
C HIS A 95 26.31 -0.91 -21.34
N GLY A 96 26.12 -2.16 -20.88
CA GLY A 96 26.88 -3.31 -21.37
C GLY A 96 26.81 -3.49 -22.88
N VAL A 97 25.60 -3.35 -23.46
CA VAL A 97 25.40 -3.41 -24.91
C VAL A 97 26.10 -2.27 -25.64
N VAL A 98 26.03 -1.03 -25.12
CA VAL A 98 26.63 0.13 -25.78
C VAL A 98 28.16 0.07 -25.76
N VAL A 99 28.76 -0.35 -24.65
CA VAL A 99 30.22 -0.36 -24.50
C VAL A 99 30.91 -1.62 -25.04
N ASP A 100 30.14 -2.60 -25.55
CA ASP A 100 30.72 -3.80 -26.16
C ASP A 100 31.41 -3.50 -27.50
N GLU A 101 32.70 -3.18 -27.45
CA GLU A 101 33.50 -2.90 -28.64
C GLU A 101 33.71 -4.11 -29.55
N THR A 102 33.40 -5.33 -29.08
CA THR A 102 33.53 -6.56 -29.87
C THR A 102 32.32 -6.80 -30.79
N ALA A 103 31.18 -6.20 -30.47
CA ALA A 103 29.97 -6.28 -31.27
C ALA A 103 29.87 -5.18 -32.34
N PRO A 104 29.43 -5.50 -33.57
CA PRO A 104 29.16 -4.49 -34.60
C PRO A 104 28.18 -3.41 -34.12
N VAL A 105 28.44 -2.15 -34.46
CA VAL A 105 27.63 -0.98 -34.01
C VAL A 105 26.14 -1.19 -34.27
N ARG A 106 25.77 -1.74 -35.44
CA ARG A 106 24.37 -2.00 -35.81
C ARG A 106 23.66 -2.97 -34.87
N GLU A 107 24.36 -4.03 -34.44
CA GLU A 107 23.79 -5.02 -33.51
C GLU A 107 23.65 -4.44 -32.10
N ARG A 108 24.60 -3.60 -31.66
CA ARG A 108 24.49 -2.85 -30.41
C ARG A 108 23.31 -1.90 -30.40
N THR A 109 23.12 -1.13 -31.48
CA THR A 109 21.96 -0.22 -31.63
C THR A 109 20.64 -1.00 -31.59
N ARG A 110 20.54 -2.10 -32.34
CA ARG A 110 19.32 -2.92 -32.37
C ARG A 110 18.99 -3.52 -30.99
N CYS A 111 20.01 -4.02 -30.29
CA CYS A 111 19.82 -4.61 -28.97
C CYS A 111 19.41 -3.54 -27.93
N ALA A 112 20.00 -2.34 -28.01
CA ALA A 112 19.60 -1.20 -27.17
C ALA A 112 18.15 -0.74 -27.46
N GLU A 113 17.75 -0.66 -28.73
CA GLU A 113 16.37 -0.34 -29.14
C GLU A 113 15.38 -1.38 -28.60
N MET A 114 15.68 -2.67 -28.72
CA MET A 114 14.83 -3.73 -28.16
C MET A 114 14.67 -3.62 -26.65
N LEU A 115 15.76 -3.38 -25.92
CA LEU A 115 15.70 -3.17 -24.47
C LEU A 115 14.83 -1.96 -24.11
N LEU A 116 15.02 -0.83 -24.78
CA LEU A 116 14.24 0.39 -24.56
C LEU A 116 12.76 0.22 -24.92
N THR A 117 12.42 -0.59 -25.93
CA THR A 117 11.03 -0.93 -26.26
C THR A 117 10.41 -1.84 -25.21
N MET A 118 11.12 -2.86 -24.72
CA MET A 118 10.61 -3.74 -23.66
C MET A 118 10.30 -3.00 -22.36
N VAL A 119 11.06 -1.94 -22.05
CA VAL A 119 10.80 -1.08 -20.87
C VAL A 119 9.88 0.12 -21.16
N GLY A 120 9.32 0.22 -22.38
CA GLY A 120 8.34 1.25 -22.75
C GLY A 120 8.91 2.67 -22.95
N TYR A 121 10.23 2.82 -23.02
CA TYR A 121 10.91 4.10 -23.25
C TYR A 121 11.11 4.41 -24.75
N PHE A 122 10.94 3.42 -25.62
CA PHE A 122 11.06 3.58 -27.07
C PHE A 122 9.91 2.88 -27.79
N ASN A 123 9.06 3.65 -28.48
CA ASN A 123 8.09 3.10 -29.42
C ASN A 123 8.73 3.11 -30.81
N ALA A 124 9.13 1.93 -31.28
CA ALA A 124 9.48 1.75 -32.69
C ALA A 124 8.20 1.96 -33.52
N LYS A 125 8.16 3.05 -34.29
CA LYS A 125 7.15 3.25 -35.33
C LYS A 125 7.45 2.35 -36.52
#